data_AF-U2A3H0-F1
#
_entry.id   AF-U2A3H0-F1
#
_cell.length_a   1.000
_cell.length_b   1.000
_cell.length_c   1.000
_cell.angle_alpha   90.00
_cell.angle_beta   90.00
_cell.angle_gamma   90.00
#
_symmetry.space_group_name_H-M   'P 1'
#
loop_
_entity.id
_entity.type
_entity.pdbx_description
1 polymer ?
#
loop_
_entity_poly.entity_id
_entity_poly.type
_entity_poly.pdbx_seq_one_letter_code
_entity_poly.pdbx_strand_id
1 'polypeptide(L)'
;MDGQTLHSLIVPPSVGERDCAHLHLAQVPAGSLTLFDRGYPGHWLFALFEQQQRHFLMRLPRGYNAQVKQFLQSGQVEDTQFFAASHPEARLFCTEAGVDPAALIKLRLIRVELASGESEVLLTSLLDRQAFPVEVFADLYHRRWGIKTDYRRLKQTLSLDNFSGRSVTAVKQDFHAGQLLKNLALLMHYLLQPVIEQRHKARKLRWKVNFTQGVSRLKNTLVELLVRPCVQGLAHLLALMANSLSAVRPGRSFPRQRKRLASRGCEGYKPTR
;
A
#
# COMPACT_ATOMS: atom_id res chain seq x y z
N MET A 1 -6.61 6.83 9.32
CA MET A 1 -6.04 7.67 8.23
C MET A 1 -5.33 6.75 7.24
N ASP A 2 -5.85 6.61 6.02
CA ASP A 2 -5.34 5.62 5.05
C ASP A 2 -4.59 6.29 3.89
N GLY A 3 -3.48 5.68 3.44
CA GLY A 3 -2.76 6.05 2.22
C GLY A 3 -1.61 7.04 2.36
N GLN A 4 -1.18 7.37 3.59
CA GLN A 4 0.08 8.10 3.78
C GLN A 4 1.28 7.21 3.43
N THR A 5 2.34 7.84 2.94
CA THR A 5 3.62 7.19 2.73
C THR A 5 4.56 7.50 3.88
N LEU A 6 4.96 6.45 4.61
CA LEU A 6 5.93 6.55 5.69
C LEU A 6 7.37 6.60 5.17
N HIS A 7 7.67 5.74 4.20
CA HIS A 7 8.98 5.65 3.57
C HIS A 7 8.82 5.41 2.07
N SER A 8 9.67 6.04 1.26
CA SER A 8 9.67 5.92 -0.20
C SER A 8 11.09 5.92 -0.73
N LEU A 9 11.37 5.05 -1.68
CA LEU A 9 12.70 4.87 -2.27
C LEU A 9 12.64 5.06 -3.79
N ILE A 10 13.74 5.56 -4.35
CA ILE A 10 14.03 5.47 -5.79
C ILE A 10 15.15 4.44 -5.90
N VAL A 11 14.84 3.31 -6.51
CA VAL A 11 15.78 2.19 -6.69
C VAL A 11 16.01 1.94 -8.18
N PRO A 12 17.18 1.40 -8.58
CA PRO A 12 17.40 0.99 -9.95
C PRO A 12 16.50 -0.20 -10.32
N PRO A 13 16.24 -0.44 -11.61
CA PRO A 13 15.37 -1.54 -12.07
C PRO A 13 15.85 -2.95 -11.69
N SER A 14 17.12 -3.10 -11.30
CA SER A 14 17.69 -4.36 -10.82
C SER A 14 17.21 -4.76 -9.42
N VAL A 15 16.66 -3.83 -8.65
CA VAL A 15 16.14 -4.09 -7.29
C VAL A 15 14.69 -4.53 -7.40
N GLY A 16 14.40 -5.75 -6.95
CA GLY A 16 13.07 -6.32 -6.99
C GLY A 16 12.12 -5.74 -5.94
N GLU A 17 10.83 -6.07 -6.05
CA GLU A 17 9.81 -5.64 -5.09
C GLU A 17 10.04 -6.21 -3.68
N ARG A 18 10.55 -7.46 -3.58
CA ARG A 18 10.85 -8.07 -2.27
C ARG A 18 12.09 -7.44 -1.63
N ASP A 19 13.08 -7.08 -2.42
CA ASP A 19 14.25 -6.34 -1.95
C ASP A 19 13.83 -4.95 -1.44
N CYS A 20 12.92 -4.28 -2.16
CA CYS A 20 12.31 -3.04 -1.66
C CYS A 20 11.62 -3.25 -0.30
N ALA A 21 10.92 -4.38 -0.09
CA ALA A 21 10.31 -4.68 1.21
C ALA A 21 11.35 -4.84 2.32
N HIS A 22 12.48 -5.50 2.05
CA HIS A 22 13.61 -5.57 2.97
C HIS A 22 14.14 -4.16 3.30
N LEU A 23 14.36 -3.32 2.28
CA LEU A 23 14.84 -1.94 2.47
C LEU A 23 13.85 -1.06 3.27
N HIS A 24 12.55 -1.32 3.16
CA HIS A 24 11.54 -0.62 3.96
C HIS A 24 11.45 -1.11 5.40
N LEU A 25 11.92 -2.33 5.71
CA LEU A 25 11.71 -2.99 7.00
C LEU A 25 12.22 -2.18 8.20
N ALA A 26 13.38 -1.53 8.06
CA ALA A 26 13.95 -0.68 9.10
C ALA A 26 13.05 0.53 9.46
N GLN A 27 12.19 0.94 8.54
CA GLN A 27 11.26 2.06 8.73
C GLN A 27 9.87 1.61 9.18
N VAL A 28 9.62 0.29 9.27
CA VAL A 28 8.34 -0.25 9.73
C VAL A 28 8.24 -0.07 11.25
N PRO A 29 7.21 0.65 11.76
CA PRO A 29 7.04 0.86 13.18
C PRO A 29 6.90 -0.45 13.95
N ALA A 30 7.45 -0.50 15.16
CA ALA A 30 7.22 -1.60 16.08
C ALA A 30 5.72 -1.74 16.40
N GLY A 31 5.24 -2.97 16.58
CA GLY A 31 3.82 -3.25 16.84
C GLY A 31 2.88 -3.02 15.65
N SER A 32 3.42 -2.79 14.44
CA SER A 32 2.60 -2.69 13.23
C SER A 32 2.51 -4.02 12.46
N LEU A 33 1.47 -4.13 11.63
CA LEU A 33 1.24 -5.25 10.73
C LEU A 33 1.41 -4.81 9.27
N THR A 34 2.36 -5.41 8.57
CA THR A 34 2.62 -5.12 7.14
C THR A 34 1.78 -6.02 6.24
N LEU A 35 0.99 -5.42 5.34
CA LEU A 35 0.13 -6.15 4.41
C LEU A 35 0.80 -6.27 3.03
N PHE A 36 1.03 -7.51 2.57
CA PHE A 36 1.69 -7.80 1.30
C PHE A 36 0.76 -8.46 0.28
N ASP A 37 0.99 -8.19 -1.00
CA ASP A 37 0.27 -8.87 -2.10
C ASP A 37 0.85 -10.26 -2.40
N ARG A 38 0.19 -11.01 -3.28
CA ARG A 38 0.55 -12.38 -3.67
C ARG A 38 1.95 -12.59 -4.28
N GLY A 39 2.67 -11.51 -4.63
CA GLY A 39 4.02 -11.57 -5.18
C GLY A 39 5.13 -11.65 -4.14
N TYR A 40 4.84 -11.27 -2.90
CA TYR A 40 5.82 -11.19 -1.81
C TYR A 40 6.16 -12.50 -1.08
N PRO A 41 5.28 -13.53 -1.00
CA PRO A 41 5.59 -14.75 -0.28
C PRO A 41 6.95 -15.35 -0.67
N GLY A 42 7.80 -15.57 0.33
CA GLY A 42 9.14 -16.13 0.19
C GLY A 42 9.70 -16.43 1.59
N HIS A 43 10.30 -17.61 1.76
CA HIS A 43 10.71 -18.09 3.09
C HIS A 43 11.69 -17.13 3.77
N TRP A 44 12.69 -16.62 3.04
CA TRP A 44 13.65 -15.64 3.55
C TRP A 44 12.97 -14.39 4.11
N LEU A 45 11.87 -13.92 3.48
CA LEU A 45 11.15 -12.73 3.91
C LEU A 45 10.35 -13.01 5.19
N PHE A 46 9.83 -14.22 5.35
CA PHE A 46 9.19 -14.65 6.60
C PHE A 46 10.20 -14.67 7.75
N ALA A 47 11.34 -15.32 7.53
CA ALA A 47 12.43 -15.41 8.51
C ALA A 47 12.99 -14.04 8.87
N LEU A 48 13.16 -13.15 7.88
CA LEU A 48 13.61 -11.78 8.09
C LEU A 48 12.64 -10.99 8.98
N PHE A 49 11.33 -11.07 8.72
CA PHE A 49 10.34 -10.38 9.55
C PHE A 49 10.29 -10.95 10.98
N GLU A 50 10.44 -12.27 11.14
CA GLU A 50 10.51 -12.91 12.46
C GLU A 50 11.77 -12.46 13.22
N GLN A 51 12.94 -12.50 12.59
CA GLN A 51 14.21 -12.04 13.18
C GLN A 51 14.15 -10.57 13.62
N GLN A 52 13.45 -9.72 12.87
CA GLN A 52 13.26 -8.30 13.19
C GLN A 52 12.06 -8.02 14.12
N GLN A 53 11.38 -9.06 14.60
CA GLN A 53 10.19 -8.96 15.44
C GLN A 53 9.13 -8.02 14.85
N ARG A 54 8.80 -8.26 13.57
CA ARG A 54 7.78 -7.51 12.82
C ARG A 54 6.67 -8.43 12.36
N HIS A 55 5.44 -7.94 12.38
CA HIS A 55 4.29 -8.71 11.96
C HIS A 55 3.94 -8.47 10.49
N PHE A 56 3.47 -9.51 9.83
CA PHE A 56 3.02 -9.43 8.44
C PHE A 56 1.75 -10.24 8.17
N LEU A 57 1.08 -9.88 7.08
CA LEU A 57 -0.02 -10.61 6.45
C LEU A 57 0.24 -10.65 4.95
N MET A 58 0.40 -11.85 4.38
CA MET A 58 0.58 -12.02 2.94
C MET A 58 -0.54 -12.88 2.36
N ARG A 59 -0.96 -12.58 1.14
CA ARG A 59 -1.80 -13.50 0.39
C ARG A 59 -0.94 -14.57 -0.27
N LEU A 60 -1.35 -15.83 -0.17
CA LEU A 60 -0.73 -16.94 -0.87
C LEU A 60 -1.49 -17.31 -2.15
N PRO A 61 -0.78 -17.63 -3.25
CA PRO A 61 -1.39 -18.37 -4.35
C PRO A 61 -1.91 -19.73 -3.88
N ARG A 62 -3.05 -20.20 -4.41
CA ARG A 62 -3.62 -21.52 -4.08
C ARG A 62 -2.63 -22.67 -4.30
N GLY A 63 -1.76 -22.53 -5.31
CA GLY A 63 -0.73 -23.49 -5.66
C GLY A 63 0.64 -23.23 -5.03
N TYR A 64 0.73 -22.42 -3.96
CA TYR A 64 2.01 -21.99 -3.38
C TYR A 64 2.94 -23.15 -3.02
N ASN A 65 2.47 -24.11 -2.20
CA ASN A 65 3.19 -25.34 -1.88
C ASN A 65 2.19 -26.47 -1.52
N ALA A 66 2.70 -27.68 -1.24
CA ALA A 66 1.86 -28.83 -0.88
C ALA A 66 1.07 -28.61 0.42
N GLN A 67 1.70 -28.00 1.44
CA GLN A 67 1.08 -27.65 2.72
C GLN A 67 -0.18 -26.77 2.55
N VAL A 68 -0.08 -25.72 1.75
CA VAL A 68 -1.20 -24.80 1.46
C VAL A 68 -2.32 -25.49 0.67
N LYS A 69 -1.96 -26.39 -0.27
CA LYS A 69 -2.96 -27.19 -1.00
C LYS A 69 -3.73 -28.12 -0.05
N GLN A 70 -3.03 -28.78 0.87
CA GLN A 70 -3.64 -29.66 1.87
C GLN A 70 -4.54 -28.87 2.82
N PHE A 71 -4.10 -27.69 3.28
CA PHE A 71 -4.93 -26.78 4.07
C PHE A 71 -6.22 -26.37 3.34
N LEU A 72 -6.14 -26.07 2.04
CA LEU A 72 -7.33 -25.78 1.24
C LEU A 72 -8.25 -27.00 1.07
N GLN A 73 -7.69 -28.20 0.94
CA GLN A 73 -8.46 -29.44 0.82
C GLN A 73 -9.11 -29.87 2.15
N SER A 74 -8.53 -29.52 3.31
CA SER A 74 -9.04 -29.92 4.62
C SER A 74 -10.38 -29.28 5.01
N GLY A 75 -10.80 -28.23 4.30
CA GLY A 75 -12.00 -27.46 4.64
C GLY A 75 -11.86 -26.54 5.86
N GLN A 76 -10.71 -26.54 6.54
CA GLN A 76 -10.51 -25.73 7.75
C GLN A 76 -10.46 -24.23 7.44
N VAL A 77 -10.99 -23.43 8.37
CA VAL A 77 -10.99 -21.96 8.29
C VAL A 77 -9.61 -21.39 8.62
N GLU A 78 -8.88 -22.02 9.53
CA GLU A 78 -7.53 -21.63 9.90
C GLU A 78 -6.69 -22.83 10.34
N ASP A 79 -5.38 -22.70 10.22
CA ASP A 79 -4.41 -23.68 10.69
C ASP A 79 -3.09 -23.00 11.06
N THR A 80 -2.27 -23.64 11.88
CA THR A 80 -0.94 -23.14 12.26
C THR A 80 0.12 -24.16 11.87
N GLN A 81 1.00 -23.78 10.97
CA GLN A 81 1.97 -24.69 10.33
C GLN A 81 3.38 -24.10 10.39
N PHE A 82 4.38 -24.99 10.32
CA PHE A 82 5.78 -24.59 10.19
C PHE A 82 6.18 -24.57 8.71
N PHE A 83 6.79 -23.46 8.30
CA PHE A 83 7.32 -23.26 6.96
C PHE A 83 8.85 -23.36 7.00
N ALA A 84 9.43 -24.02 6.00
CA ALA A 84 10.87 -24.21 5.84
C ALA A 84 11.31 -23.79 4.43
N ALA A 85 12.58 -23.39 4.26
CA ALA A 85 13.18 -23.23 2.95
C ALA A 85 13.49 -24.61 2.32
N SER A 86 12.51 -25.22 1.66
CA SER A 86 12.66 -26.57 1.10
C SER A 86 13.53 -26.66 -0.16
N HIS A 87 13.61 -25.58 -0.95
CA HIS A 87 14.34 -25.57 -2.23
C HIS A 87 15.72 -24.91 -2.08
N PRO A 88 16.76 -25.37 -2.82
CA PRO A 88 18.10 -24.77 -2.77
C PRO A 88 18.12 -23.26 -3.02
N GLU A 89 17.33 -22.79 -3.99
CA GLU A 89 17.18 -21.36 -4.30
C GLU A 89 16.60 -20.56 -3.13
N ALA A 90 15.57 -21.10 -2.45
CA ALA A 90 14.99 -20.46 -1.27
C ALA A 90 16.02 -20.38 -0.13
N ARG A 91 16.85 -21.42 0.04
CA ARG A 91 17.93 -21.43 1.03
C ARG A 91 19.03 -20.42 0.71
N LEU A 92 19.40 -20.28 -0.57
CA LEU A 92 20.34 -19.27 -1.03
C LEU A 92 19.84 -17.86 -0.70
N PHE A 93 18.59 -17.54 -1.03
CA PHE A 93 18.00 -16.24 -0.67
C PHE A 93 17.97 -15.98 0.84
N CYS A 94 17.85 -17.02 1.68
CA CYS A 94 17.96 -16.85 3.13
C CYS A 94 19.38 -16.43 3.52
N THR A 95 20.38 -17.14 3.02
CA THR A 95 21.79 -16.81 3.26
C THR A 95 22.13 -15.39 2.80
N GLU A 96 21.69 -15.00 1.59
CA GLU A 96 21.90 -13.66 1.04
C GLU A 96 21.19 -12.56 1.84
N ALA A 97 20.01 -12.86 2.39
CA ALA A 97 19.28 -11.94 3.26
C ALA A 97 19.81 -11.91 4.70
N GLY A 98 20.83 -12.72 5.02
CA GLY A 98 21.42 -12.79 6.36
C GLY A 98 20.52 -13.46 7.41
N VAL A 99 19.65 -14.39 6.98
CA VAL A 99 18.75 -15.16 7.85
C VAL A 99 19.07 -16.65 7.76
N ASP A 100 18.83 -17.40 8.84
CA ASP A 100 19.14 -18.83 8.88
C ASP A 100 18.29 -19.62 7.86
N PRO A 101 18.89 -20.28 6.85
CA PRO A 101 18.16 -21.09 5.88
C PRO A 101 17.51 -22.35 6.47
N ALA A 102 17.90 -22.76 7.68
CA ALA A 102 17.32 -23.89 8.38
C ALA A 102 16.15 -23.50 9.31
N ALA A 103 15.87 -22.20 9.45
CA ALA A 103 14.83 -21.71 10.34
C ALA A 103 13.45 -22.28 9.97
N LEU A 104 12.73 -22.74 10.99
CA LEU A 104 11.34 -23.18 10.86
C LEU A 104 10.41 -22.08 11.36
N ILE A 105 9.74 -21.39 10.43
CA ILE A 105 8.90 -20.25 10.78
C ILE A 105 7.48 -20.75 11.06
N LYS A 106 7.02 -20.54 12.30
CA LYS A 106 5.64 -20.88 12.68
C LYS A 106 4.70 -19.79 12.21
N LEU A 107 3.78 -20.12 11.31
CA LEU A 107 2.85 -19.17 10.70
C LEU A 107 1.43 -19.70 10.72
N ARG A 108 0.47 -18.77 10.71
CA ARG A 108 -0.96 -19.07 10.68
C ARG A 108 -1.50 -18.88 9.27
N LEU A 109 -2.21 -19.88 8.78
CA LEU A 109 -2.98 -19.88 7.55
C LEU A 109 -4.43 -19.56 7.87
N ILE A 110 -5.05 -18.69 7.07
CA ILE A 110 -6.44 -18.29 7.21
C ILE A 110 -7.08 -18.37 5.83
N ARG A 111 -8.17 -19.12 5.73
CA ARG A 111 -9.00 -19.23 4.54
C ARG A 111 -9.98 -18.06 4.49
N VAL A 112 -10.02 -17.36 3.37
CA VAL A 112 -10.98 -16.29 3.11
C VAL A 112 -11.78 -16.65 1.88
N GLU A 113 -13.09 -16.81 2.04
CA GLU A 113 -13.99 -17.02 0.92
C GLU A 113 -14.31 -15.70 0.22
N LEU A 114 -14.12 -15.67 -1.10
CA LEU A 114 -14.52 -14.52 -1.92
C LEU A 114 -15.98 -14.62 -2.32
N ALA A 115 -16.59 -13.47 -2.62
CA ALA A 115 -17.93 -13.39 -3.19
C ALA A 115 -18.09 -14.13 -4.53
N SER A 116 -16.98 -14.46 -5.22
CA SER A 116 -16.98 -15.29 -6.43
C SER A 116 -17.12 -16.79 -6.15
N GLY A 117 -17.11 -17.22 -4.89
CA GLY A 117 -17.06 -18.63 -4.49
C GLY A 117 -15.66 -19.25 -4.56
N GLU A 118 -14.62 -18.44 -4.83
CA GLU A 118 -13.22 -18.89 -4.76
C GLU A 118 -12.64 -18.61 -3.37
N SER A 119 -11.87 -19.55 -2.83
CA SER A 119 -11.13 -19.34 -1.59
C SER A 119 -9.73 -18.77 -1.84
N GLU A 120 -9.36 -17.75 -1.08
CA GLU A 120 -8.00 -17.23 -0.95
C GLU A 120 -7.38 -17.69 0.38
N VAL A 121 -6.05 -17.76 0.43
CA VAL A 121 -5.32 -18.07 1.66
C VAL A 121 -4.50 -16.86 2.06
N LEU A 122 -4.65 -16.44 3.31
CA LEU A 122 -3.80 -15.46 3.96
C LEU A 122 -2.84 -16.17 4.91
N LEU A 123 -1.58 -15.75 4.90
CA LEU A 123 -0.51 -16.22 5.75
C LEU A 123 -0.08 -15.09 6.68
N THR A 124 -0.04 -15.33 7.98
CA THR A 124 0.30 -14.30 8.96
C THR A 124 1.20 -14.81 10.07
N SER A 125 2.03 -13.92 10.61
CA SER A 125 2.80 -14.16 11.83
C SER A 125 2.02 -13.88 13.12
N LEU A 126 0.75 -13.45 13.03
CA LEU A 126 -0.13 -13.28 14.18
C LEU A 126 -0.73 -14.62 14.62
N LEU A 127 -0.12 -15.24 15.63
CA LEU A 127 -0.45 -16.60 16.08
C LEU A 127 -1.56 -16.67 17.15
N ASP A 128 -1.78 -15.58 17.90
CA ASP A 128 -2.81 -15.53 18.95
C ASP A 128 -4.21 -15.45 18.32
N ARG A 129 -4.97 -16.55 18.47
CA ARG A 129 -6.32 -16.69 17.90
C ARG A 129 -7.38 -15.91 18.68
N GLN A 130 -7.14 -15.65 19.97
CA GLN A 130 -8.06 -14.87 20.80
C GLN A 130 -7.87 -13.38 20.54
N ALA A 131 -6.61 -12.91 20.48
CA ALA A 131 -6.31 -11.52 20.17
C ALA A 131 -6.63 -11.17 18.70
N PHE A 132 -6.43 -12.11 17.78
CA PHE A 132 -6.63 -11.91 16.34
C PHE A 132 -7.59 -12.96 15.77
N PRO A 133 -8.91 -12.79 15.93
CA PRO A 133 -9.90 -13.75 15.44
C PRO A 133 -9.99 -13.73 13.90
N VAL A 134 -10.37 -14.85 13.27
CA VAL A 134 -10.26 -15.05 11.81
C VAL A 134 -11.10 -14.07 10.99
N GLU A 135 -12.23 -13.64 11.56
CA GLU A 135 -13.26 -12.83 10.92
C GLU A 135 -12.75 -11.45 10.50
N VAL A 136 -11.72 -10.93 11.19
CA VAL A 136 -11.18 -9.59 10.92
C VAL A 136 -10.23 -9.56 9.72
N PHE A 137 -9.68 -10.71 9.33
CA PHE A 137 -8.60 -10.77 8.34
C PHE A 137 -9.08 -10.46 6.92
N ALA A 138 -10.33 -10.79 6.58
CA ALA A 138 -10.90 -10.47 5.28
C ALA A 138 -10.97 -8.95 5.07
N ASP A 139 -11.55 -8.22 6.03
CA ASP A 139 -11.65 -6.77 5.99
C ASP A 139 -10.29 -6.09 6.10
N LEU A 140 -9.42 -6.60 6.96
CA LEU A 140 -8.05 -6.11 7.10
C LEU A 140 -7.28 -6.22 5.77
N TYR A 141 -7.32 -7.38 5.11
CA TYR A 141 -6.66 -7.57 3.82
C TYR A 141 -7.32 -6.74 2.71
N HIS A 142 -8.64 -6.51 2.79
CA HIS A 142 -9.34 -5.61 1.87
C HIS A 142 -8.76 -4.19 1.90
N ARG A 143 -8.34 -3.67 3.07
CA ARG A 143 -7.72 -2.33 3.19
C ARG A 143 -6.48 -2.15 2.32
N ARG A 144 -5.75 -3.24 2.00
CA ARG A 144 -4.59 -3.21 1.08
C ARG A 144 -4.97 -2.67 -0.31
N TRP A 145 -6.20 -2.88 -0.79
CA TRP A 145 -6.64 -2.37 -2.10
C TRP A 145 -6.52 -0.84 -2.24
N GLY A 146 -6.47 -0.11 -1.12
CA GLY A 146 -6.18 1.33 -1.11
C GLY A 146 -4.91 1.71 -1.88
N ILE A 147 -3.90 0.83 -1.91
CA ILE A 147 -2.61 1.10 -2.57
C ILE A 147 -2.74 1.39 -4.07
N LYS A 148 -3.70 0.76 -4.77
CA LYS A 148 -3.93 1.00 -6.20
C LYS A 148 -4.43 2.42 -6.45
N THR A 149 -5.26 2.93 -5.54
CA THR A 149 -5.72 4.32 -5.59
C THR A 149 -4.55 5.26 -5.32
N ASP A 150 -3.64 4.90 -4.42
CA ASP A 150 -2.47 5.72 -4.11
C ASP A 150 -1.48 5.81 -5.28
N TYR A 151 -1.16 4.70 -5.93
CA TYR A 151 -0.37 4.72 -7.17
C TYR A 151 -1.02 5.56 -8.26
N ARG A 152 -2.37 5.53 -8.36
CA ARG A 152 -3.08 6.39 -9.30
C ARG A 152 -2.90 7.87 -8.97
N ARG A 153 -2.97 8.26 -7.69
CA ARG A 153 -2.74 9.65 -7.27
C ARG A 153 -1.34 10.11 -7.67
N LEU A 154 -0.32 9.28 -7.39
CA LEU A 154 1.06 9.59 -7.74
C LEU A 154 1.25 9.75 -9.26
N LYS A 155 0.79 8.78 -10.05
CA LYS A 155 1.01 8.79 -11.52
C LYS A 155 0.13 9.80 -12.26
N GLN A 156 -1.13 9.95 -11.86
CA GLN A 156 -2.11 10.73 -12.63
C GLN A 156 -2.41 12.11 -12.06
N THR A 157 -2.44 12.26 -10.73
CA THR A 157 -2.79 13.54 -10.10
C THR A 157 -1.55 14.38 -9.81
N LEU A 158 -0.47 13.74 -9.39
CA LEU A 158 0.80 14.40 -9.08
C LEU A 158 1.79 14.32 -10.25
N SER A 159 1.50 13.54 -11.29
CA SER A 159 2.35 13.38 -12.48
C SER A 159 3.81 13.14 -12.12
N LEU A 160 4.05 12.19 -11.21
CA LEU A 160 5.38 11.88 -10.67
C LEU A 160 6.39 11.43 -11.75
N ASP A 161 5.92 11.14 -12.96
CA ASP A 161 6.71 10.82 -14.15
C ASP A 161 7.14 12.06 -14.97
N ASN A 162 6.65 13.25 -14.62
CA ASN A 162 6.98 14.52 -15.27
C ASN A 162 7.96 15.35 -14.41
N PHE A 163 9.25 15.08 -14.55
CA PHE A 163 10.30 15.76 -13.80
C PHE A 163 10.63 17.15 -14.36
N SER A 164 10.90 18.09 -13.46
CA SER A 164 11.30 19.47 -13.72
C SER A 164 12.71 19.60 -14.32
N GLY A 165 13.54 18.56 -14.18
CA GLY A 165 14.90 18.54 -14.70
C GLY A 165 15.43 17.14 -14.96
N ARG A 166 16.60 17.07 -15.62
CA ARG A 166 17.26 15.81 -16.00
C ARG A 166 18.32 15.33 -15.01
N SER A 167 18.69 16.16 -14.02
CA SER A 167 19.70 15.79 -13.03
C SER A 167 19.12 14.85 -11.97
N VAL A 168 19.97 14.01 -11.38
CA VAL A 168 19.58 13.12 -10.27
C VAL A 168 18.96 13.91 -9.12
N THR A 169 19.51 15.10 -8.83
CA THR A 169 18.99 15.98 -7.78
C THR A 169 17.58 16.47 -8.09
N ALA A 170 17.31 16.93 -9.32
CA ALA A 170 15.97 17.39 -9.72
C ALA A 170 14.94 16.26 -9.60
N VAL A 171 15.29 15.06 -10.10
CA VAL A 171 14.43 13.86 -10.01
C VAL A 171 14.11 13.51 -8.55
N LYS A 172 15.12 13.51 -7.66
CA LYS A 172 14.92 13.24 -6.23
C LYS A 172 14.05 14.32 -5.57
N GLN A 173 14.30 15.59 -5.86
CA GLN A 173 13.53 16.71 -5.31
C GLN A 173 12.05 16.61 -5.69
N ASP A 174 11.75 16.43 -6.98
CA ASP A 174 10.37 16.29 -7.46
C ASP A 174 9.67 15.08 -6.85
N PHE A 175 10.37 13.95 -6.76
CA PHE A 175 9.83 12.74 -6.17
C PHE A 175 9.42 12.95 -4.70
N HIS A 176 10.34 13.49 -3.90
CA HIS A 176 10.09 13.72 -2.47
C HIS A 176 9.09 14.86 -2.23
N ALA A 177 9.12 15.92 -3.03
CA ALA A 177 8.13 17.00 -2.98
C ALA A 177 6.72 16.48 -3.30
N GLY A 178 6.59 15.60 -4.31
CA GLY A 178 5.33 14.94 -4.64
C GLY A 178 4.78 14.08 -3.49
N GLN A 179 5.64 13.31 -2.82
CA GLN A 179 5.25 12.51 -1.66
C GLN A 179 4.82 13.37 -0.46
N LEU A 180 5.57 14.45 -0.19
CA LEU A 180 5.23 15.42 0.85
C LEU A 180 3.86 16.06 0.58
N LEU A 181 3.65 16.56 -0.64
CA LEU A 181 2.40 17.19 -1.07
C LEU A 181 1.21 16.22 -0.93
N LYS A 182 1.40 14.95 -1.33
CA LYS A 182 0.40 13.89 -1.15
C LYS A 182 0.06 13.69 0.33
N ASN A 183 1.07 13.49 1.17
CA ASN A 183 0.87 13.21 2.60
C ASN A 183 0.15 14.37 3.29
N LEU A 184 0.56 15.62 3.04
CA LEU A 184 -0.09 16.81 3.58
C LEU A 184 -1.53 16.94 3.11
N ALA A 185 -1.81 16.71 1.82
CA ALA A 185 -3.17 16.73 1.30
C ALA A 185 -4.06 15.66 1.95
N LEU A 186 -3.53 14.47 2.22
CA LEU A 186 -4.23 13.40 2.94
C LEU A 186 -4.43 13.73 4.41
N LEU A 187 -3.47 14.40 5.05
CA LEU A 187 -3.59 14.89 6.43
C LEU A 187 -4.71 15.90 6.57
N MET A 188 -4.71 16.93 5.71
CA MET A 188 -5.78 17.93 5.69
C MET A 188 -7.14 17.30 5.42
N HIS A 189 -7.21 16.32 4.52
CA HIS A 189 -8.44 15.57 4.28
C HIS A 189 -8.90 14.82 5.55
N TYR A 190 -8.01 14.11 6.22
CA TYR A 190 -8.33 13.38 7.44
C TYR A 190 -8.85 14.33 8.54
N LEU A 191 -8.19 15.46 8.74
CA LEU A 191 -8.58 16.47 9.73
C LEU A 191 -9.94 17.11 9.42
N LEU A 192 -10.26 17.32 8.14
CA LEU A 192 -11.53 17.91 7.71
C LEU A 192 -12.70 16.92 7.71
N GLN A 193 -12.44 15.60 7.71
CA GLN A 193 -13.48 14.59 7.52
C GLN A 193 -14.61 14.66 8.57
N PRO A 194 -14.35 14.82 9.89
CA PRO A 194 -15.41 14.94 10.89
C PRO A 194 -16.32 16.16 10.66
N VAL A 195 -15.74 17.29 10.28
CA VAL A 195 -16.47 18.54 9.99
C VAL A 195 -17.36 18.37 8.76
N ILE A 196 -16.85 17.73 7.71
CA ILE A 196 -17.59 17.46 6.47
C ILE A 196 -18.75 16.50 6.73
N GLU A 197 -18.52 15.44 7.52
CA GLU A 197 -19.55 14.47 7.89
C GLU A 197 -20.67 15.13 8.69
N GLN A 198 -20.34 15.98 9.66
CA GLN A 198 -21.33 16.72 10.43
C GLN A 198 -22.13 17.69 9.55
N ARG A 199 -21.45 18.49 8.71
CA ARG A 199 -22.09 19.48 7.82
C ARG A 199 -23.03 18.84 6.79
N HIS A 200 -22.76 17.60 6.40
CA HIS A 200 -23.50 16.89 5.36
C HIS A 200 -24.23 15.63 5.85
N LYS A 201 -24.46 15.52 7.16
CA LYS A 201 -25.13 14.35 7.79
C LYS A 201 -26.50 14.02 7.19
N ALA A 202 -27.24 15.04 6.76
CA ALA A 202 -28.57 14.89 6.16
C ALA A 202 -28.54 14.43 4.68
N ARG A 203 -27.36 14.34 4.05
CA ARG A 203 -27.26 13.91 2.65
C ARG A 203 -27.30 12.38 2.55
N LYS A 204 -27.92 11.88 1.47
CA LYS A 204 -28.02 10.43 1.17
C LYS A 204 -26.67 9.72 1.07
N LEU A 205 -25.65 10.41 0.55
CA LEU A 205 -24.30 9.85 0.37
C LEU A 205 -23.33 10.48 1.36
N ARG A 206 -22.33 9.71 1.77
CA ARG A 206 -21.15 10.23 2.48
C ARG A 206 -20.32 11.09 1.53
N TRP A 207 -19.85 12.23 2.02
CA TRP A 207 -18.99 13.15 1.28
C TRP A 207 -17.59 13.20 1.88
N LYS A 208 -16.62 13.52 1.03
CA LYS A 208 -15.21 13.63 1.39
C LYS A 208 -14.54 14.72 0.57
N VAL A 209 -13.40 15.24 1.02
CA VAL A 209 -12.63 16.22 0.25
C VAL A 209 -12.23 15.62 -1.10
N ASN A 210 -12.38 16.39 -2.16
CA ASN A 210 -11.84 16.04 -3.46
C ASN A 210 -10.31 16.15 -3.41
N PHE A 211 -9.63 15.00 -3.46
CA PHE A 211 -8.16 14.93 -3.36
C PHE A 211 -7.45 15.79 -4.42
N THR A 212 -7.91 15.76 -5.68
CA THR A 212 -7.29 16.53 -6.77
C THR A 212 -7.42 18.03 -6.52
N GLN A 213 -8.59 18.49 -6.07
CA GLN A 213 -8.79 19.89 -5.70
C GLN A 213 -7.91 20.25 -4.49
N GLY A 214 -7.84 19.39 -3.48
CA GLY A 214 -6.96 19.57 -2.31
C GLY A 214 -5.50 19.75 -2.70
N VAL A 215 -4.96 18.87 -3.54
CA VAL A 215 -3.60 18.97 -4.08
C VAL A 215 -3.41 20.28 -4.86
N SER A 216 -4.37 20.64 -5.72
CA SER A 216 -4.30 21.86 -6.53
C SER A 216 -4.29 23.14 -5.70
N ARG A 217 -5.03 23.18 -4.58
CA ARG A 217 -4.99 24.32 -3.65
C ARG A 217 -3.69 24.32 -2.86
N LEU A 218 -3.32 23.18 -2.29
CA LEU A 218 -2.14 23.05 -1.46
C LEU A 218 -0.85 23.38 -2.23
N LYS A 219 -0.68 22.90 -3.46
CA LYS A 219 0.55 23.16 -4.24
C LYS A 219 0.82 24.66 -4.47
N ASN A 220 -0.23 25.48 -4.57
CA ASN A 220 -0.10 26.91 -4.83
C ASN A 220 0.21 27.73 -3.56
N THR A 221 -0.05 27.17 -2.38
CA THR A 221 0.13 27.88 -1.09
C THR A 221 1.18 27.22 -0.19
N LEU A 222 1.61 25.99 -0.49
CA LEU A 222 2.47 25.19 0.38
C LEU A 222 3.82 25.87 0.63
N VAL A 223 4.47 26.37 -0.42
CA VAL A 223 5.77 27.04 -0.28
C VAL A 223 5.65 28.26 0.62
N GLU A 224 4.63 29.08 0.42
CA GLU A 224 4.36 30.24 1.28
C GLU A 224 4.13 29.83 2.73
N LEU A 225 3.28 28.83 2.98
CA LEU A 225 2.99 28.34 4.33
C LEU A 225 4.20 27.71 5.03
N LEU A 226 5.14 27.13 4.29
CA LEU A 226 6.37 26.56 4.84
C LEU A 226 7.41 27.64 5.18
N VAL A 227 7.54 28.66 4.32
CA VAL A 227 8.51 29.75 4.51
C VAL A 227 7.98 30.79 5.52
N ARG A 228 6.67 31.02 5.53
CA ARG A 228 5.98 31.99 6.39
C ARG A 228 4.71 31.34 6.97
N PRO A 229 4.84 30.55 8.03
CA PRO A 229 3.70 29.91 8.68
C PRO A 229 2.65 30.96 9.10
N CYS A 230 1.44 30.81 8.58
CA CYS A 230 0.34 31.73 8.82
C CYS A 230 -0.93 30.94 9.15
N VAL A 231 -1.45 31.11 10.37
CA VAL A 231 -2.65 30.41 10.84
C VAL A 231 -3.85 30.77 9.98
N GLN A 232 -4.00 32.05 9.62
CA GLN A 232 -5.09 32.52 8.76
C GLN A 232 -4.99 31.94 7.36
N GLY A 233 -3.77 31.85 6.79
CA GLY A 233 -3.54 31.22 5.49
C GLY A 233 -3.89 29.73 5.50
N LEU A 234 -3.49 29.01 6.53
CA LEU A 234 -3.85 27.60 6.70
C LEU A 234 -5.37 27.42 6.88
N ALA A 235 -6.01 28.26 7.70
CA ALA A 235 -7.46 28.22 7.90
C ALA A 235 -8.23 28.49 6.59
N HIS A 236 -7.76 29.47 5.79
CA HIS A 236 -8.33 29.76 4.47
C HIS A 236 -8.20 28.57 3.52
N LEU A 237 -7.01 27.95 3.46
CA LEU A 237 -6.78 26.74 2.66
C LEU A 237 -7.72 25.60 3.06
N LEU A 238 -7.86 25.34 4.36
CA LEU A 238 -8.76 24.31 4.89
C LEU A 238 -10.22 24.60 4.54
N ALA A 239 -10.66 25.87 4.59
CA ALA A 239 -12.00 26.28 4.18
C ALA A 239 -12.23 26.04 2.68
N LEU A 240 -11.27 26.38 1.81
CA LEU A 240 -11.35 26.09 0.37
C LEU A 240 -11.46 24.59 0.08
N MET A 241 -10.69 23.78 0.80
CA MET A 241 -10.75 22.31 0.70
C MET A 241 -12.09 21.76 1.18
N ALA A 242 -12.63 22.27 2.29
CA ALA A 242 -13.92 21.86 2.84
C ALA A 242 -15.11 22.16 1.92
N ASN A 243 -14.98 23.13 1.00
CA ASN A 243 -15.99 23.43 -0.02
C ASN A 243 -15.79 22.65 -1.33
N SER A 244 -14.67 21.94 -1.49
CA SER A 244 -14.33 21.16 -2.69
C SER A 244 -14.52 19.67 -2.45
N LEU A 245 -15.77 19.19 -2.52
CA LEU A 245 -16.14 17.85 -2.09
C LEU A 245 -16.42 16.87 -3.25
N SER A 246 -16.34 15.59 -2.95
CA SER A 246 -16.74 14.49 -3.82
C SER A 246 -17.57 13.47 -3.03
N ALA A 247 -18.61 12.93 -3.66
CA ALA A 247 -19.44 11.91 -3.05
C ALA A 247 -18.74 10.54 -3.05
N VAL A 248 -18.77 9.85 -1.91
CA VAL A 248 -18.38 8.44 -1.79
C VAL A 248 -19.55 7.58 -2.22
N ARG A 249 -19.33 6.71 -3.22
CA ARG A 249 -20.35 5.80 -3.76
C ARG A 249 -19.94 4.36 -3.43
N PRO A 250 -20.49 3.74 -2.37
CA PRO A 250 -20.22 2.34 -2.03
C PRO A 250 -20.57 1.40 -3.18
N GLY A 251 -19.88 0.26 -3.28
CA GLY A 251 -20.18 -0.77 -4.28
C GLY A 251 -19.92 -0.40 -5.74
N ARG A 252 -19.33 0.76 -6.03
CA ARG A 252 -19.04 1.18 -7.41
C ARG A 252 -17.97 0.28 -8.04
N SER A 253 -18.40 -0.62 -8.90
CA SER A 253 -17.54 -1.41 -9.77
C SER A 253 -17.70 -0.94 -11.23
N PHE A 254 -16.64 -1.07 -12.02
CA PHE A 254 -16.70 -0.89 -13.46
C PHE A 254 -16.19 -2.18 -14.11
N PRO A 255 -16.83 -2.65 -15.19
CA PRO A 255 -16.29 -3.76 -15.95
C PRO A 255 -14.87 -3.39 -16.40
N ARG A 256 -13.94 -4.31 -16.18
CA ARG A 256 -12.55 -4.10 -16.55
C ARG A 256 -12.45 -4.17 -18.07
N GLN A 257 -12.51 -3.02 -18.73
CA GLN A 257 -12.14 -2.94 -20.14
C GLN A 257 -10.63 -3.20 -20.23
N ARG A 258 -10.26 -4.41 -20.65
CA ARG A 258 -8.86 -4.71 -20.99
C ARG A 258 -8.51 -3.86 -22.21
N LYS A 259 -7.88 -2.71 -21.98
CA LYS A 259 -7.18 -2.01 -23.06
C LYS A 259 -6.15 -3.00 -23.64
N ARG A 260 -6.04 -3.04 -24.98
CA ARG A 260 -5.00 -3.81 -25.69
C ARG A 260 -3.65 -3.56 -25.01
N LEU A 261 -2.78 -4.57 -25.00
CA LEU A 261 -1.38 -4.40 -24.60
C LEU A 261 -0.84 -3.13 -25.23
N ALA A 262 -0.22 -2.27 -24.42
CA ALA A 262 0.50 -1.11 -24.94
C ALA A 262 1.49 -1.64 -25.99
N SER A 263 1.25 -1.33 -27.26
CA SER A 263 2.22 -1.55 -28.30
C SER A 263 3.44 -0.73 -27.93
N ARG A 264 4.55 -1.40 -27.62
CA ARG A 264 5.93 -0.89 -27.53
C ARG A 264 6.10 0.60 -27.21
N GLY A 265 6.60 0.88 -26.01
CA GLY A 265 7.38 2.09 -25.73
C GLY A 265 6.56 3.35 -25.49
N CYS A 266 6.98 4.12 -24.50
CA CYS A 266 6.52 5.49 -24.32
C CYS A 266 6.89 6.30 -25.57
N GLU A 267 5.93 6.61 -26.45
CA GLU A 267 6.06 7.70 -27.43
C GLU A 267 5.94 9.04 -26.68
N GLY A 268 6.96 9.33 -25.87
CA GLY A 268 7.11 10.54 -25.09
C GLY A 268 8.34 11.34 -25.54
N TYR A 269 8.59 11.43 -26.85
CA TYR A 269 9.52 12.40 -27.41
C TYR A 269 9.09 12.75 -28.84
N LYS A 270 8.36 13.85 -29.01
CA LYS A 270 8.33 14.50 -30.33
C LYS A 270 9.62 15.31 -30.43
N PRO A 271 10.53 15.01 -31.37
CA PRO A 271 11.65 15.90 -31.63
C PRO A 271 11.09 17.21 -32.18
N THR A 272 11.35 18.31 -31.48
CA THR A 272 11.20 19.65 -32.04
C THR A 272 12.19 19.78 -33.19
N ARG A 273 11.67 20.06 -34.39
CA ARG A 273 12.45 20.61 -35.50
C ARG A 273 12.94 22.01 -35.14
#